data_AF-A0A0K8MDE4-F1
#
_entry.id   AF-A0A0K8MDE4-F1
#
_cell.length_a   1.000
_cell.length_b   1.000
_cell.length_c   1.000
_cell.angle_alpha   90.00
_cell.angle_beta   90.00
_cell.angle_gamma   90.00
#
_symmetry.space_group_name_H-M   'P 1'
#
loop_
_entity.id
_entity.type
_entity.pdbx_description
1 polymer ?
#
loop_
_entity_poly.entity_id
_entity_poly.type
_entity_poly.pdbx_seq_one_letter_code
_entity_poly.pdbx_strand_id
1 'polypeptide(L)'
;MVYLWRLLLCKFGDIHEDKRKITNSIQEFGIELSETNEIAKIKKIDPLGITDLRVRGMWHIKHPSKVFQYITTKQSKPHIKALMLTSKFESFEMGIRKQIATKCNLQNVKIQNPNNPANLLDATLIEYEFKAS
;
A
#
# COMPACT_ATOMS: atom_id res chain seq x y z
N MET A 1 -13.67 6.21 3.31
CA MET A 1 -12.27 5.73 3.37
C MET A 1 -12.06 4.63 2.30
N VAL A 2 -12.36 4.90 1.02
CA VAL A 2 -12.50 3.83 -0.01
C VAL A 2 -11.48 3.93 -1.16
N TYR A 3 -10.81 5.08 -1.37
CA TYR A 3 -9.90 5.25 -2.51
C TYR A 3 -8.40 5.25 -2.18
N LEU A 4 -8.04 5.17 -0.89
CA LEU A 4 -6.63 5.20 -0.47
C LEU A 4 -5.90 3.86 -0.70
N TRP A 5 -6.64 2.76 -0.73
CA TRP A 5 -6.07 1.43 -0.87
C TRP A 5 -5.49 1.18 -2.26
N ARG A 6 -6.09 1.75 -3.32
CA ARG A 6 -5.56 1.56 -4.69
C ARG A 6 -4.23 2.26 -4.93
N LEU A 7 -3.95 3.35 -4.22
CA LEU A 7 -2.67 4.07 -4.33
C LEU A 7 -1.54 3.32 -3.63
N LEU A 8 -1.79 2.65 -2.52
CA LEU A 8 -0.74 1.96 -1.74
C LEU A 8 -0.32 0.57 -2.30
N LEU A 9 -1.07 0.00 -3.25
CA LEU A 9 -0.88 -1.38 -3.73
C LEU A 9 -0.02 -1.48 -5.02
N CYS A 10 0.69 -0.44 -5.47
CA CYS A 10 1.41 -0.52 -6.75
C CYS A 10 2.71 -1.36 -6.73
N LYS A 11 3.19 -1.84 -5.57
CA LYS A 11 4.38 -2.71 -5.46
C LYS A 11 4.09 -4.21 -5.60
N PHE A 12 2.92 -4.63 -6.11
CA PHE A 12 2.69 -6.06 -6.38
C PHE A 12 3.40 -6.58 -7.65
N GLY A 13 3.84 -5.70 -8.56
CA GLY A 13 4.54 -6.07 -9.80
C GLY A 13 6.00 -6.54 -9.61
N ASP A 14 6.73 -5.93 -8.68
CA ASP A 14 8.17 -6.21 -8.45
C ASP A 14 8.42 -7.53 -7.68
N ILE A 15 7.36 -8.19 -7.19
CA ILE A 15 7.43 -9.46 -6.45
C ILE A 15 8.14 -10.55 -7.28
N HIS A 16 8.06 -10.46 -8.61
CA HIS A 16 8.68 -11.42 -9.52
C HIS A 16 10.21 -11.39 -9.47
N GLU A 17 10.83 -10.22 -9.24
CA GLU A 17 12.28 -10.09 -9.25
C GLU A 17 12.93 -10.58 -7.94
N ASP A 18 12.32 -10.25 -6.81
CA ASP A 18 12.77 -10.73 -5.49
C ASP A 18 12.52 -12.23 -5.33
N LYS A 19 11.41 -12.75 -5.86
CA LYS A 19 11.14 -14.20 -5.92
C LYS A 19 12.24 -14.95 -6.69
N ARG A 20 12.69 -14.40 -7.83
CA ARG A 20 13.74 -15.01 -8.66
C ARG A 20 15.07 -15.13 -7.91
N LYS A 21 15.49 -14.08 -7.19
CA LYS A 21 16.73 -14.11 -6.39
C LYS A 21 16.70 -15.19 -5.31
N ILE A 22 15.60 -15.27 -4.57
CA ILE A 22 15.42 -16.28 -3.50
C ILE A 22 15.41 -17.70 -4.08
N THR A 23 14.70 -17.89 -5.20
CA THR A 23 14.62 -19.20 -5.87
C THR A 23 16.00 -19.66 -6.36
N ASN A 24 16.77 -18.76 -6.99
CA ASN A 24 18.10 -19.07 -7.50
C ASN A 24 19.07 -19.46 -6.37
N SER A 25 19.07 -18.72 -5.25
CA SER A 25 19.90 -19.07 -4.09
C SER A 25 19.55 -20.44 -3.51
N ILE A 26 18.27 -20.83 -3.47
CA ILE A 26 17.86 -22.15 -2.97
C ILE A 26 18.30 -23.27 -3.93
N GLN A 27 18.28 -23.03 -5.25
CA GLN A 27 18.77 -24.00 -6.24
C GLN A 27 20.29 -24.21 -6.13
N GLU A 28 21.07 -23.17 -5.82
CA GLU A 28 22.52 -23.28 -5.59
C GLU A 28 22.85 -24.20 -4.39
N PHE A 29 21.95 -24.35 -3.42
CA PHE A 29 22.09 -25.31 -2.31
C PHE A 29 21.70 -26.76 -2.66
N GLY A 30 21.34 -27.04 -3.92
CA GLY A 30 21.02 -28.40 -4.40
C GLY A 30 19.66 -28.94 -3.95
N ILE A 31 18.75 -28.06 -3.54
CA ILE A 31 17.43 -28.42 -3.02
C ILE A 31 16.42 -28.50 -4.17
N GLU A 32 15.64 -29.59 -4.25
CA GLU A 32 14.59 -29.77 -5.26
C GLU A 32 13.44 -28.77 -5.05
N LEU A 33 13.32 -27.82 -5.98
CA LEU A 33 12.21 -26.88 -6.06
C LEU A 33 11.11 -27.40 -6.99
N SER A 34 9.87 -27.09 -6.65
CA SER A 34 8.71 -27.32 -7.52
C SER A 34 8.10 -26.01 -7.99
N GLU A 35 7.55 -26.00 -9.21
CA GLU A 35 6.84 -24.83 -9.73
C GLU A 35 5.65 -24.49 -8.82
N THR A 36 5.57 -23.22 -8.41
CA THR A 36 4.51 -22.71 -7.56
C THR A 36 4.24 -21.23 -7.80
N ASN A 37 2.99 -20.83 -7.55
CA ASN A 37 2.57 -19.43 -7.52
C ASN A 37 3.04 -18.68 -6.25
N GLU A 38 3.75 -19.37 -5.36
CA GLU A 38 4.30 -18.82 -4.11
C GLU A 38 5.78 -18.46 -4.25
N ILE A 39 6.44 -18.01 -3.17
CA ILE A 39 7.87 -17.62 -3.25
C ILE A 39 8.73 -18.85 -3.55
N ALA A 40 8.54 -19.95 -2.81
CA ALA A 40 9.17 -21.22 -3.09
C ALA A 40 8.39 -22.38 -2.48
N LYS A 41 8.40 -23.54 -3.14
CA LYS A 41 7.94 -24.81 -2.58
C LYS A 41 9.07 -25.83 -2.72
N ILE A 42 9.58 -26.25 -1.58
CA ILE A 42 10.66 -27.23 -1.46
C ILE A 42 10.03 -28.59 -1.12
N LYS A 43 10.46 -29.63 -1.82
CA LYS A 43 10.03 -31.02 -1.56
C LYS A 43 11.14 -31.80 -0.85
N LYS A 44 10.76 -32.88 -0.15
CA LYS A 44 11.67 -33.90 0.41
C LYS A 44 12.75 -33.32 1.35
N ILE A 45 12.33 -32.52 2.33
CA ILE A 45 13.27 -31.95 3.31
C ILE A 45 13.71 -32.94 4.37
N ASP A 46 12.88 -33.93 4.64
CA ASP A 46 13.19 -34.98 5.59
C ASP A 46 13.99 -36.12 4.91
N PRO A 47 14.82 -36.85 5.69
CA PRO A 47 15.54 -38.02 5.19
C PRO A 47 14.63 -39.12 4.60
N LEU A 48 13.34 -39.13 4.96
CA LEU A 48 12.35 -40.09 4.43
C LEU A 48 11.63 -39.57 3.18
N GLY A 49 11.85 -38.31 2.79
CA GLY A 49 11.31 -37.68 1.58
C GLY A 49 9.79 -37.45 1.57
N ILE A 50 9.10 -37.47 2.70
CA ILE A 50 7.62 -37.38 2.77
C ILE A 50 7.07 -35.99 3.11
N THR A 51 7.94 -35.03 3.42
CA THR A 51 7.56 -33.67 3.85
C THR A 51 7.88 -32.61 2.79
N ASP A 52 6.97 -31.65 2.68
CA ASP A 52 7.10 -30.46 1.82
C ASP A 52 7.20 -29.20 2.71
N LEU A 53 8.14 -28.30 2.40
CA LEU A 53 8.19 -26.96 2.99
C LEU A 53 7.66 -25.93 2.01
N ARG A 54 6.81 -25.07 2.53
CA ARG A 54 6.11 -24.03 1.79
C ARG A 54 6.57 -22.66 2.26
N VAL A 55 7.07 -21.84 1.36
CA VAL A 55 7.52 -20.48 1.65
C VAL A 55 6.57 -19.47 1.02
N ARG A 56 5.90 -18.70 1.88
CA ARG A 56 4.95 -17.64 1.52
C ARG A 56 5.45 -16.29 2.01
N GLY A 57 5.30 -15.25 1.19
CA GLY A 57 5.51 -13.88 1.63
C GLY A 57 4.31 -13.39 2.43
N MET A 58 4.56 -12.84 3.61
CA MET A 58 3.55 -12.11 4.39
C MET A 58 3.90 -10.63 4.35
N TRP A 59 2.94 -9.81 3.93
CA TRP A 59 3.13 -8.37 3.85
C TRP A 59 2.35 -7.69 4.98
N HIS A 60 3.05 -6.93 5.82
CA HIS A 60 2.43 -6.06 6.79
C HIS A 60 2.40 -4.63 6.25
N ILE A 61 1.20 -4.07 6.10
CA ILE A 61 1.02 -2.67 5.74
C ILE A 61 0.93 -1.87 7.03
N LYS A 62 1.76 -0.83 7.17
CA LYS A 62 1.66 0.11 8.29
C LYS A 62 0.33 0.86 8.22
N HIS A 63 -0.27 1.15 9.38
CA HIS A 63 -1.51 1.92 9.45
C HIS A 63 -1.37 3.26 8.67
N PRO A 64 -2.37 3.68 7.87
CA PRO A 64 -2.28 4.88 7.05
C PRO A 64 -1.89 6.14 7.84
N SER A 65 -2.36 6.30 9.07
CA SER A 65 -1.98 7.44 9.93
C SER A 65 -0.47 7.49 10.23
N LYS A 66 0.21 6.34 10.26
CA LYS A 66 1.66 6.26 10.43
C LYS A 66 2.40 6.47 9.12
N VAL A 67 1.86 5.96 8.01
CA VAL A 67 2.42 6.16 6.67
C VAL A 67 2.38 7.64 6.28
N PHE A 68 1.25 8.30 6.50
CA PHE A 68 1.01 9.70 6.13
C PHE A 68 1.23 10.69 7.27
N GLN A 69 1.99 10.30 8.30
CA GLN A 69 2.25 11.15 9.47
C GLN A 69 2.88 12.51 9.09
N TYR A 70 3.60 12.57 7.98
CA TYR A 70 4.27 13.78 7.50
C TYR A 70 3.32 14.80 6.86
N ILE A 71 2.10 14.41 6.46
CA ILE A 71 1.07 15.31 5.92
C ILE A 71 -0.10 15.50 6.87
N THR A 72 -0.28 14.63 7.86
CA THR A 72 -1.43 14.67 8.75
C THR A 72 -1.02 15.08 10.15
N THR A 73 -1.63 16.17 10.64
CA THR A 73 -1.45 16.61 12.02
C THR A 73 -2.36 15.79 12.94
N LYS A 74 -1.88 15.52 14.16
CA LYS A 74 -2.71 14.91 15.20
C LYS A 74 -3.75 15.94 15.63
N GLN A 75 -5.04 15.58 15.52
CA GLN A 75 -6.13 16.42 16.00
C GLN A 75 -6.69 15.84 17.30
N SER A 76 -7.10 16.72 18.21
CA SER A 76 -7.68 16.36 19.51
C SER A 76 -9.15 15.91 19.41
N LYS A 77 -9.85 16.30 18.33
CA LYS A 77 -11.25 15.96 18.08
C LYS A 77 -11.39 14.77 17.12
N PRO A 78 -12.48 13.99 17.20
CA PRO A 78 -12.78 12.97 16.22
C PRO A 78 -12.91 13.61 14.83
N HIS A 79 -12.27 13.00 13.84
CA HIS A 79 -12.21 13.52 12.48
C HIS A 79 -12.15 12.38 11.46
N ILE A 80 -12.64 12.67 10.25
CA ILE A 80 -12.48 11.80 9.09
C ILE A 80 -11.53 12.47 8.12
N LYS A 81 -10.50 11.74 7.69
CA LYS A 81 -9.55 12.17 6.67
C LYS A 81 -9.71 11.32 5.41
N ALA A 82 -9.77 11.97 4.27
CA ALA A 82 -9.69 11.33 2.96
C ALA A 82 -8.56 11.96 2.16
N LEU A 83 -7.75 11.13 1.51
CA LEU A 83 -6.62 11.57 0.69
C LEU A 83 -6.77 10.95 -0.68
N MET A 84 -6.59 11.75 -1.72
CA MET A 84 -6.67 11.33 -3.12
C MET A 84 -5.79 12.20 -4.00
N LEU A 85 -5.41 11.71 -5.18
CA LEU A 85 -4.66 12.52 -6.15
C LEU A 85 -5.45 13.75 -6.57
N THR A 86 -4.77 14.87 -6.76
CA THR A 86 -5.39 16.12 -7.20
C THR A 86 -6.11 15.93 -8.54
N SER A 87 -5.48 15.24 -9.49
CA SER A 87 -6.09 14.89 -10.79
C SER A 87 -7.39 14.09 -10.64
N LYS A 88 -7.48 13.23 -9.63
CA LYS A 88 -8.70 12.47 -9.34
C LYS A 88 -9.77 13.35 -8.71
N PHE A 89 -9.38 14.24 -7.80
CA PHE A 89 -10.32 15.19 -7.20
C PHE A 89 -10.91 16.14 -8.26
N GLU A 90 -10.08 16.63 -9.17
CA GLU A 90 -10.50 17.52 -10.26
C GLU A 90 -11.41 16.83 -11.29
N SER A 91 -11.32 15.50 -11.42
CA SER A 91 -12.21 14.71 -12.28
C SER A 91 -13.68 14.71 -11.81
N PHE A 92 -13.97 15.15 -10.58
CA PHE A 92 -15.33 15.26 -10.08
C PHE A 92 -16.03 16.53 -10.58
N GLU A 93 -17.36 16.46 -10.69
CA GLU A 93 -18.18 17.61 -11.06
C GLU A 93 -17.97 18.80 -10.13
N MET A 94 -18.02 20.00 -10.70
CA MET A 94 -17.76 21.24 -9.96
C MET A 94 -18.75 21.44 -8.79
N GLY A 95 -20.01 21.03 -8.95
CA GLY A 95 -21.02 21.11 -7.90
C GLY A 95 -20.64 20.31 -6.65
N ILE A 96 -20.17 19.07 -6.85
CA ILE A 96 -19.71 18.19 -5.77
C ILE A 96 -18.47 18.78 -5.10
N ARG A 97 -17.49 19.24 -5.88
CA ARG A 97 -16.26 19.86 -5.35
C ARG A 97 -16.57 21.07 -4.47
N LYS A 98 -17.51 21.93 -4.88
CA LYS A 98 -17.97 23.08 -4.08
C LYS A 98 -18.63 22.65 -2.77
N GLN A 99 -19.52 21.65 -2.81
CA GLN A 99 -20.15 21.13 -1.59
C GLN A 99 -19.13 20.59 -0.58
N ILE A 100 -18.10 19.88 -1.07
CA ILE A 100 -17.02 19.37 -0.23
C ILE A 100 -16.22 20.54 0.37
N ALA A 101 -15.86 21.54 -0.44
CA ALA A 101 -15.12 22.72 0.03
C ALA A 101 -15.87 23.53 1.09
N THR A 102 -17.22 23.51 1.08
CA THR A 102 -18.02 24.19 2.10
C THR A 102 -18.10 23.43 3.42
N LYS A 103 -18.09 22.09 3.38
CA LYS A 103 -18.30 21.25 4.57
C LYS A 103 -17.01 20.71 5.19
N CYS A 104 -15.94 20.63 4.42
CA CYS A 104 -14.68 20.01 4.80
C CYS A 104 -13.51 20.99 4.59
N ASN A 105 -12.45 20.81 5.37
CA ASN A 105 -11.19 21.48 5.13
C ASN A 105 -10.44 20.77 3.99
N LEU A 106 -10.01 21.54 2.98
CA LEU A 106 -9.26 21.03 1.83
C LEU A 106 -7.83 21.55 1.89
N GLN A 107 -6.87 20.65 1.82
CA GLN A 107 -5.45 20.98 1.80
C GLN A 107 -4.78 20.29 0.61
N ASN A 108 -4.00 21.06 -0.15
CA ASN A 108 -3.15 20.49 -1.18
C ASN A 108 -1.85 20.00 -0.53
N VAL A 109 -1.57 18.72 -0.68
CA VAL A 109 -0.44 18.03 -0.06
C VAL A 109 0.33 17.25 -1.11
N LYS A 110 1.60 16.98 -0.83
CA LYS A 110 2.45 16.14 -1.68
C LYS A 110 2.65 14.78 -1.02
N ILE A 111 2.33 13.71 -1.72
CA ILE A 111 2.49 12.34 -1.23
C ILE A 111 3.65 11.64 -1.92
N GLN A 112 4.36 10.78 -1.21
CA GLN A 112 5.41 9.97 -1.83
C GLN A 112 4.79 9.00 -2.83
N ASN A 113 5.38 8.91 -4.02
CA ASN A 113 4.95 7.95 -5.02
C ASN A 113 5.33 6.53 -4.56
N PRO A 114 4.36 5.59 -4.46
CA PRO A 114 4.63 4.21 -4.06
C PRO A 114 5.64 3.47 -4.95
N ASN A 115 5.73 3.85 -6.23
CA ASN A 115 6.64 3.23 -7.21
C ASN A 115 8.04 3.82 -7.15
N ASN A 116 8.15 5.11 -6.82
CA ASN A 116 9.43 5.79 -6.69
C ASN A 116 9.32 6.90 -5.63
N PRO A 117 9.78 6.66 -4.39
CA PRO A 117 9.68 7.62 -3.30
C PRO A 117 10.35 8.97 -3.56
N ALA A 118 11.29 9.06 -4.52
CA ALA A 118 11.89 10.33 -4.92
C ALA A 118 10.91 11.26 -5.64
N ASN A 119 9.86 10.69 -6.25
CA ASN A 119 8.81 11.45 -6.91
C ASN A 119 7.67 11.74 -5.93
N LEU A 120 7.29 13.02 -5.85
CA LEU A 120 6.14 13.46 -5.10
C LEU A 120 4.94 13.62 -6.03
N LEU A 121 3.79 13.08 -5.61
CA LEU A 121 2.52 13.21 -6.31
C LEU A 121 1.67 14.28 -5.63
N ASP A 122 1.03 15.14 -6.42
CA ASP A 122 0.08 16.10 -5.90
C ASP A 122 -1.22 15.40 -5.50
N ALA A 123 -1.65 15.68 -4.27
CA ALA A 123 -2.83 15.10 -3.67
C ALA A 123 -3.65 16.15 -2.92
N THR A 124 -4.95 15.93 -2.84
CA THR A 124 -5.87 16.72 -2.03
C THR A 124 -6.22 15.92 -0.79
N LEU A 125 -5.90 16.48 0.37
CA LEU A 125 -6.32 16.02 1.69
C LEU A 125 -7.63 16.72 2.05
N ILE A 126 -8.63 15.92 2.39
CA ILE A 126 -9.97 16.35 2.78
C ILE A 126 -10.17 15.95 4.23
N GLU A 127 -10.41 16.93 5.10
CA GLU A 127 -10.60 16.71 6.52
C GLU A 127 -12.00 17.16 6.94
N TYR A 128 -12.74 16.28 7.59
CA TYR A 128 -14.03 16.57 8.19
C TYR A 128 -13.92 16.41 9.70
N GLU A 129 -14.09 17.51 10.42
CA GLU A 129 -14.12 17.52 11.89
C GLU A 129 -15.56 17.38 12.38
N PHE A 130 -15.80 16.44 13.28
CA PHE A 130 -17.11 16.35 13.92
C PHE A 130 -17.25 17.50 14.92
N LYS A 131 -18.32 18.26 14.78
CA LYS A 131 -18.73 19.21 15.82
C LYS A 131 -19.30 18.38 16.96
N ALA A 132 -18.73 18.52 18.16
CA ALA A 132 -19.38 18.06 19.36
C ALA A 132 -20.61 18.94 19.58
N SER A 133 -21.79 18.33 19.56
CA SER A 133 -23.07 18.97 19.90
C SER A 133 -23.12 19.36 21.37
#